data_AF-A0AAC9JLL9-F1
#
_entry.id   AF-A0AAC9JLL9-F1
#
_cell.length_a   1.000
_cell.length_b   1.000
_cell.length_c   1.000
_cell.angle_alpha   90.00
_cell.angle_beta   90.00
_cell.angle_gamma   90.00
#
_symmetry.space_group_name_H-M   'P 1'
#
loop_
_entity.id
_entity.type
_entity.pdbx_description
1 polymer ?
#
loop_
_entity_poly.entity_id
_entity_poly.type
_entity_poly.pdbx_seq_one_letter_code
_entity_poly.pdbx_strand_id
1 'polypeptide(L)'
;MRLITTAFVAALTLTGCQSAYYAAWEKVGVEKRDILVDRVDNAKDSQEDAQEQFSSALEAFSAAVEFDGGELEDVYDNLNGQYEDSVAAAEEVTARIDKVESVAEALFDEWQEELEKYQSGSLKRDSAAKLRETQRRYASLMKSMRKAESKMPPVLNALQDNVLYLKHNLNASAIGALQGELSTIEDNVAQLLSQMNSAIAESDAFIASMKN
;
A
#
# COMPACT_ATOMS: atom_id res chain seq x y z
N MET A 1 -9.87 -22.98 53.68
CA MET A 1 -9.98 -23.13 52.22
C MET A 1 -9.66 -21.77 51.62
N ARG A 2 -8.40 -21.58 51.23
CA ARG A 2 -7.84 -20.33 50.69
C ARG A 2 -7.92 -20.39 49.15
N LEU A 3 -7.90 -19.21 48.53
CA LEU A 3 -7.58 -18.94 47.10
C LEU A 3 -8.73 -19.08 46.10
N ILE A 4 -9.62 -18.08 46.04
CA ILE A 4 -10.35 -17.74 44.79
C ILE A 4 -10.45 -16.21 44.70
N THR A 5 -9.33 -15.53 44.48
CA THR A 5 -9.30 -14.09 44.14
C THR A 5 -7.97 -13.78 43.47
N THR A 6 -7.74 -14.27 42.24
CA THR A 6 -6.64 -13.80 41.36
C THR A 6 -6.76 -14.43 39.97
N ALA A 7 -7.66 -13.92 39.13
CA ALA A 7 -7.65 -14.24 37.70
C ALA A 7 -8.52 -13.25 36.89
N PHE A 8 -8.23 -11.94 36.94
CA PHE A 8 -8.86 -11.01 36.00
C PHE A 8 -8.07 -9.70 35.76
N VAL A 9 -6.73 -9.75 35.70
CA VAL A 9 -5.91 -8.55 35.36
C VAL A 9 -4.70 -8.90 34.48
N ALA A 10 -4.89 -9.66 33.40
CA ALA A 10 -3.80 -10.01 32.48
C ALA A 10 -4.21 -9.91 31.00
N ALA A 11 -4.83 -8.79 30.62
CA ALA A 11 -5.22 -8.51 29.24
C ALA A 11 -4.92 -7.07 28.80
N LEU A 12 -3.83 -6.46 29.28
CA LEU A 12 -3.50 -5.05 29.03
C LEU A 12 -2.05 -4.77 28.58
N THR A 13 -1.32 -5.75 28.07
CA THR A 13 0.13 -5.58 27.77
C THR A 13 0.57 -5.97 26.36
N LEU A 14 -0.21 -5.61 25.32
CA LEU A 14 0.21 -5.83 23.93
C LEU A 14 0.42 -4.56 23.10
N THR A 15 0.21 -3.36 23.66
CA THR A 15 0.55 -2.11 22.96
C THR A 15 2.04 -1.74 23.03
N GLY A 16 2.84 -2.47 23.83
CA GLY A 16 4.28 -2.22 23.99
C GLY A 16 5.21 -2.90 22.98
N CYS A 17 4.69 -3.67 22.02
CA CYS A 17 5.54 -4.39 21.07
C CYS A 17 6.25 -3.46 20.07
N GLN A 18 5.64 -2.33 19.71
CA GLN A 18 6.25 -1.39 18.76
C GLN A 18 7.38 -0.55 19.38
N SER A 19 7.16 -0.01 20.58
CA SER A 19 8.20 0.76 21.29
C SER A 19 9.43 -0.10 21.60
N ALA A 20 9.23 -1.36 22.01
CA ALA A 20 10.33 -2.30 22.23
C ALA A 20 11.04 -2.71 20.91
N TYR A 21 10.30 -2.86 19.81
CA TYR A 21 10.86 -3.20 18.50
C TYR A 21 11.78 -2.09 17.98
N TYR A 22 11.35 -0.82 18.00
CA TYR A 22 12.18 0.30 17.53
C TYR A 22 13.35 0.62 18.48
N ALA A 23 13.16 0.49 19.80
CA ALA A 23 14.24 0.68 20.77
C ALA A 23 15.40 -0.33 20.62
N ALA A 24 15.17 -1.49 20.02
CA ALA A 24 16.23 -2.45 19.69
C ALA A 24 17.08 -1.99 18.48
N TRP A 25 16.44 -1.31 17.51
CA TRP A 25 17.11 -0.76 16.32
C TRP A 25 17.94 0.50 16.65
N GLU A 26 17.48 1.33 17.59
CA GLU A 26 18.28 2.47 18.09
C GLU A 26 19.54 2.03 18.83
N LYS A 27 19.48 0.92 19.57
CA LYS A 27 20.66 0.35 20.26
C LYS A 27 21.74 -0.14 19.28
N VAL A 28 21.39 -0.38 18.02
CA VAL A 28 22.33 -0.71 16.94
C VAL A 28 22.61 0.47 16.01
N GLY A 29 22.15 1.69 16.37
CA GLY A 29 22.47 2.94 15.69
C GLY A 29 21.57 3.30 14.50
N VAL A 30 20.40 2.65 14.37
CA VAL A 30 19.41 2.98 13.32
C VAL A 30 18.33 3.87 13.92
N GLU A 31 18.22 5.10 13.42
CA GLU A 31 17.23 6.09 13.84
C GLU A 31 15.86 5.79 13.19
N LYS A 32 14.74 6.05 13.88
CA LYS A 32 13.38 5.85 13.33
C LYS A 32 13.17 6.61 12.00
N ARG A 33 13.90 7.72 11.80
CA ARG A 33 13.91 8.49 10.55
C ARG A 33 14.36 7.63 9.37
N ASP A 34 15.43 6.85 9.53
CA ASP A 34 15.98 6.01 8.47
C ASP A 34 15.05 4.83 8.19
N ILE A 35 14.43 4.27 9.23
CA ILE A 35 13.39 3.24 9.09
C ILE A 35 12.20 3.81 8.30
N LEU A 36 11.76 5.04 8.59
CA LEU A 36 10.65 5.66 7.87
C LEU A 36 10.99 5.85 6.39
N VAL A 37 12.20 6.31 6.06
CA VAL A 37 12.66 6.44 4.69
C VAL A 37 12.64 5.09 3.97
N ASP A 38 13.15 4.03 4.59
CA ASP A 38 13.11 2.67 4.05
C ASP A 38 11.66 2.18 3.84
N ARG A 39 10.74 2.44 4.78
CA ARG A 39 9.33 2.04 4.60
C ARG A 39 8.66 2.77 3.43
N VAL A 40 8.94 4.06 3.26
CA VAL A 40 8.40 4.83 2.14
C VAL A 40 8.97 4.34 0.81
N ASP A 41 10.25 3.99 0.76
CA ASP A 41 10.89 3.42 -0.43
C ASP A 41 10.28 2.06 -0.79
N ASN A 42 10.13 1.15 0.18
CA ASN A 42 9.47 -0.13 -0.04
C ASN A 42 7.99 0.02 -0.49
N ALA A 43 7.28 1.03 0.03
CA ALA A 43 5.90 1.30 -0.39
C ALA A 43 5.84 1.82 -1.83
N LYS A 44 6.79 2.68 -2.22
CA LYS A 44 6.98 3.14 -3.59
C LYS A 44 7.26 1.96 -4.53
N ASP A 45 8.20 1.09 -4.18
CA ASP A 45 8.53 -0.09 -5.00
C ASP A 45 7.30 -1.00 -5.18
N SER A 46 6.51 -1.24 -4.12
CA SER A 46 5.27 -2.02 -4.25
C SER A 46 4.22 -1.38 -5.15
N GLN A 47 4.21 -0.05 -5.27
CA GLN A 47 3.33 0.66 -6.19
C GLN A 47 3.83 0.52 -7.64
N GLU A 48 5.13 0.53 -7.87
CA GLU A 48 5.74 0.26 -9.18
C GLU A 48 5.41 -1.17 -9.64
N ASP A 49 5.63 -2.17 -8.78
CA ASP A 49 5.28 -3.57 -9.05
C ASP A 49 3.79 -3.74 -9.38
N ALA A 50 2.92 -3.07 -8.61
CA ALA A 50 1.48 -3.11 -8.87
C ALA A 50 1.11 -2.43 -10.21
N GLN A 51 1.80 -1.36 -10.64
CA GLN A 51 1.57 -0.76 -11.96
C GLN A 51 1.85 -1.77 -13.08
N GLU A 52 2.96 -2.51 -12.99
CA GLU A 52 3.31 -3.55 -13.95
C GLU A 52 2.26 -4.66 -13.96
N GLN A 53 1.83 -5.10 -12.78
CA GLN A 53 0.86 -6.19 -12.66
C GLN A 53 -0.52 -5.83 -13.21
N PHE A 54 -1.06 -4.65 -12.86
CA PHE A 54 -2.36 -4.21 -13.41
C PHE A 54 -2.30 -3.93 -14.92
N SER A 55 -1.14 -3.53 -15.44
CA SER A 55 -0.94 -3.41 -16.89
C SER A 55 -0.95 -4.77 -17.58
N SER A 56 -0.29 -5.76 -16.97
CA SER A 56 -0.25 -7.15 -17.47
C SER A 56 -1.63 -7.80 -17.43
N ALA A 57 -2.42 -7.53 -16.40
CA ALA A 57 -3.82 -7.96 -16.32
C ALA A 57 -4.71 -7.33 -17.39
N LEU A 58 -4.50 -6.04 -17.70
CA LEU A 58 -5.20 -5.39 -18.81
C LEU A 58 -4.81 -6.00 -20.16
N GLU A 59 -3.52 -6.27 -20.38
CA GLU A 59 -3.05 -6.91 -21.62
C GLU A 59 -3.66 -8.31 -21.79
N ALA A 60 -3.67 -9.12 -20.74
CA ALA A 60 -4.31 -10.43 -20.76
C ALA A 60 -5.83 -10.33 -21.03
N PHE A 61 -6.50 -9.33 -20.46
CA PHE A 61 -7.91 -9.09 -20.71
C PHE A 61 -8.17 -8.69 -22.16
N SER A 62 -7.38 -7.78 -22.72
CA SER A 62 -7.47 -7.38 -24.13
C SER A 62 -7.23 -8.56 -25.07
N ALA A 63 -6.23 -9.38 -24.80
CA ALA A 63 -5.96 -10.60 -25.57
C ALA A 63 -7.13 -11.60 -25.50
N ALA A 64 -7.80 -11.71 -24.35
CA ALA A 64 -8.99 -12.55 -24.20
C ALA A 64 -10.16 -12.04 -25.06
N VAL A 65 -10.32 -10.72 -25.20
CA VAL A 65 -11.36 -10.10 -26.03
C VAL A 65 -11.07 -10.23 -27.53
N GLU A 66 -9.80 -10.19 -27.93
CA GLU A 66 -9.36 -10.34 -29.33
C GLU A 66 -9.28 -11.80 -29.81
N PHE A 67 -9.68 -12.75 -28.97
CA PHE A 67 -9.60 -14.18 -29.25
C PHE A 67 -10.35 -14.59 -30.54
N ASP A 68 -9.61 -15.10 -31.52
CA ASP A 68 -10.11 -15.61 -32.81
C ASP A 68 -9.73 -17.10 -33.00
N GLY A 69 -10.02 -17.92 -31.98
CA GLY A 69 -9.79 -19.37 -31.98
C GLY A 69 -8.58 -19.84 -31.17
N GLY A 70 -8.56 -21.12 -30.82
CA GLY A 70 -7.61 -21.72 -29.86
C GLY A 70 -8.31 -22.41 -28.69
N GLU A 71 -7.57 -22.71 -27.62
CA GLU A 71 -8.14 -23.29 -26.40
C GLU A 71 -8.56 -22.15 -25.45
N LEU A 72 -9.87 -22.00 -25.24
CA LEU A 72 -10.43 -20.96 -24.37
C LEU A 72 -10.10 -21.20 -22.89
N GLU A 73 -9.69 -22.43 -22.55
CA GLU A 73 -9.13 -22.78 -21.24
C GLU A 73 -7.81 -22.03 -21.00
N ASP A 74 -6.90 -21.97 -21.97
CA ASP A 74 -5.63 -21.23 -21.86
C ASP A 74 -5.86 -19.73 -21.63
N VAL A 75 -6.84 -19.15 -22.33
CA VAL A 75 -7.23 -17.74 -22.17
C VAL A 75 -7.75 -17.48 -20.77
N TYR A 76 -8.62 -18.36 -20.27
CA TYR A 76 -9.14 -18.29 -18.92
C TYR A 76 -8.01 -18.41 -17.88
N ASP A 77 -7.13 -19.41 -18.01
CA ASP A 77 -6.06 -19.67 -17.06
C ASP A 77 -5.08 -18.50 -16.99
N ASN A 78 -4.73 -17.90 -18.14
CA ASN A 78 -3.90 -16.71 -18.18
C ASN A 78 -4.58 -15.51 -17.50
N LEU A 79 -5.84 -15.22 -17.82
CA LEU A 79 -6.56 -14.09 -17.21
C LEU A 79 -6.76 -14.30 -15.70
N ASN A 80 -7.09 -15.52 -15.27
CA ASN A 80 -7.22 -15.87 -13.87
C ASN A 80 -5.89 -15.67 -13.12
N GLY A 81 -4.77 -16.12 -13.70
CA GLY A 81 -3.44 -15.91 -13.13
C GLY A 81 -3.13 -14.43 -12.94
N GLN A 82 -3.33 -13.61 -13.98
CA GLN A 82 -3.09 -12.16 -13.89
C GLN A 82 -4.01 -11.47 -12.87
N TYR A 83 -5.23 -11.97 -12.70
CA TYR A 83 -6.14 -11.49 -11.66
C TYR A 83 -5.62 -11.84 -10.25
N GLU A 84 -5.22 -13.08 -10.01
CA GLU A 84 -4.68 -13.52 -8.71
C GLU A 84 -3.40 -12.76 -8.33
N ASP A 85 -2.49 -12.57 -9.28
CA ASP A 85 -1.27 -11.78 -9.09
C ASP A 85 -1.61 -10.30 -8.81
N SER A 86 -2.64 -9.75 -9.47
CA SER A 86 -3.12 -8.38 -9.20
C SER A 86 -3.71 -8.24 -7.79
N VAL A 87 -4.38 -9.27 -7.28
CA VAL A 87 -4.88 -9.30 -5.88
C VAL A 87 -3.69 -9.29 -4.92
N ALA A 88 -2.68 -10.13 -5.15
CA ALA A 88 -1.49 -10.18 -4.30
C ALA A 88 -0.74 -8.85 -4.28
N ALA A 89 -0.58 -8.20 -5.45
CA ALA A 89 0.05 -6.89 -5.55
C ALA A 89 -0.74 -5.81 -4.77
N ALA A 90 -2.06 -5.82 -4.87
CA ALA A 90 -2.91 -4.89 -4.14
C ALA A 90 -2.84 -5.05 -2.61
N GLU A 91 -2.77 -6.30 -2.13
CA GLU A 91 -2.57 -6.61 -0.71
C GLU A 91 -1.19 -6.13 -0.22
N GLU A 92 -0.14 -6.32 -1.01
CA GLU A 92 1.21 -5.87 -0.65
C GLU A 92 1.28 -4.34 -0.56
N VAL A 93 0.70 -3.61 -1.53
CA VAL A 93 0.59 -2.14 -1.49
C VAL A 93 -0.09 -1.69 -0.19
N THR A 94 -1.22 -2.29 0.15
CA THR A 94 -1.96 -2.00 1.40
C THR A 94 -1.07 -2.20 2.62
N ALA A 95 -0.43 -3.37 2.72
CA ALA A 95 0.42 -3.73 3.85
C ALA A 95 1.66 -2.82 3.98
N ARG A 96 2.19 -2.31 2.87
CA ARG A 96 3.33 -1.38 2.88
C ARG A 96 2.93 0.02 3.33
N ILE A 97 1.77 0.51 2.89
CA ILE A 97 1.22 1.79 3.35
C ILE A 97 0.97 1.75 4.87
N ASP A 98 0.41 0.66 5.40
CA ASP A 98 0.19 0.49 6.83
C ASP A 98 1.51 0.52 7.65
N LYS A 99 2.58 -0.06 7.11
CA LYS A 99 3.92 -0.03 7.74
C LYS A 99 4.52 1.37 7.77
N VAL A 100 4.30 2.18 6.72
CA VAL A 100 4.71 3.59 6.68
C VAL A 100 4.00 4.37 7.79
N GLU A 101 2.68 4.18 7.91
CA GLU A 101 1.84 4.83 8.93
C GLU A 101 2.32 4.53 10.35
N SER A 102 2.49 3.26 10.67
CA SER A 102 2.96 2.82 11.98
C SER A 102 4.32 3.40 12.39
N VAL A 103 5.30 3.44 11.49
CA VAL A 103 6.62 4.00 11.81
C VAL A 103 6.56 5.51 11.96
N ALA A 104 5.77 6.20 11.12
CA ALA A 104 5.64 7.65 11.17
C ALA A 104 5.00 8.12 12.49
N GLU A 105 3.94 7.44 12.94
CA GLU A 105 3.29 7.72 14.23
C GLU A 105 4.29 7.59 15.39
N ALA A 106 5.03 6.47 15.44
CA ALA A 106 6.04 6.25 16.48
C ALA A 106 7.15 7.32 16.47
N LEU A 107 7.58 7.77 15.29
CA LEU A 107 8.57 8.83 15.14
C LEU A 107 8.05 10.18 15.62
N PHE A 108 6.80 10.53 15.27
CA PHE A 108 6.23 11.83 15.66
C PHE A 108 5.93 11.91 17.14
N ASP A 109 5.45 10.82 17.75
CA ASP A 109 5.19 10.75 19.19
C ASP A 109 6.49 10.95 19.97
N GLU A 110 7.55 10.22 19.63
CA GLU A 110 8.85 10.38 20.27
C GLU A 110 9.40 11.80 20.09
N TRP A 111 9.41 12.32 18.87
CA TRP A 111 9.91 13.67 18.61
C TRP A 111 9.13 14.70 19.45
N GLN A 112 7.82 14.56 19.58
CA GLN A 112 6.99 15.44 20.40
C GLN A 112 7.34 15.35 21.90
N GLU A 113 7.65 14.16 22.43
CA GLU A 113 8.13 14.00 23.80
C GLU A 113 9.52 14.63 24.01
N GLU A 114 10.41 14.50 23.03
CA GLU A 114 11.77 15.04 23.11
C GLU A 114 11.81 16.57 23.01
N LEU A 115 10.83 17.19 22.36
CA LEU A 115 10.66 18.64 22.37
C LEU A 115 10.56 19.21 23.80
N GLU A 116 10.04 18.45 24.75
CA GLU A 116 9.93 18.86 26.16
C GLU A 116 11.25 18.74 26.93
N LYS A 117 12.22 17.99 26.40
CA LYS A 117 13.54 17.81 27.03
C LYS A 117 14.51 18.97 26.73
N TYR A 118 14.24 19.76 25.68
CA TYR A 118 15.08 20.89 25.30
C TYR A 118 15.12 21.98 26.38
N GLN A 119 16.34 22.37 26.78
CA GLN A 119 16.57 23.52 27.66
C GLN A 119 16.70 24.85 26.88
N SER A 120 17.15 24.78 25.62
CA SER A 120 17.28 25.95 24.75
C SER A 120 15.97 26.25 24.04
N GLY A 121 15.38 27.41 24.35
CA GLY A 121 14.12 27.84 23.72
C GLY A 121 14.23 28.08 22.21
N SER A 122 15.40 28.47 21.68
CA SER A 122 15.60 28.62 20.23
C SER A 122 15.64 27.25 19.53
N LEU A 123 16.36 26.28 20.08
CA LEU A 123 16.44 24.93 19.53
C LEU A 123 15.09 24.20 19.62
N LYS A 124 14.34 24.37 20.72
CA LYS A 124 12.98 23.83 20.84
C LYS A 124 12.06 24.35 19.74
N ARG A 125 12.10 25.66 19.45
CA ARG A 125 11.27 26.27 18.39
C ARG A 125 11.66 25.78 17.00
N ASP A 126 12.96 25.68 16.71
CA ASP A 126 13.46 25.18 15.43
C ASP A 126 13.05 23.71 15.21
N SER A 127 13.29 22.85 16.20
CA SER A 127 12.92 21.44 16.15
C SER A 127 11.40 21.25 15.99
N ALA A 128 10.59 22.03 16.71
CA ALA A 128 9.13 22.00 16.57
C ALA A 128 8.65 22.53 15.21
N ALA A 129 9.40 23.42 14.54
CA ALA A 129 9.08 23.86 13.19
C ALA A 129 9.32 22.74 12.18
N LYS A 130 10.44 22.02 12.31
CA LYS A 130 10.78 20.84 11.50
C LYS A 130 9.76 19.71 11.66
N LEU A 131 9.39 19.35 12.90
CA LEU A 131 8.35 18.35 13.16
C LEU A 131 7.05 18.68 12.42
N ARG A 132 6.56 19.92 12.54
CA ARG A 132 5.34 20.36 11.85
C ARG A 132 5.47 20.31 10.34
N GLU A 133 6.66 20.60 9.80
CA GLU A 133 6.89 20.51 8.36
C GLU A 133 6.88 19.06 7.88
N THR A 134 7.58 18.16 8.58
CA THR A 134 7.60 16.73 8.27
C THR A 134 6.20 16.14 8.35
N GLN A 135 5.41 16.47 9.37
CA GLN A 135 4.01 16.03 9.50
C GLN A 135 3.13 16.49 8.32
N ARG A 136 3.32 17.73 7.82
CA ARG A 136 2.58 18.22 6.65
C ARG A 136 2.93 17.44 5.38
N ARG A 137 4.23 17.18 5.15
CA ARG A 137 4.71 16.41 4.00
C ARG A 137 4.22 14.95 4.08
N TYR A 138 4.31 14.35 5.25
CA TYR A 138 3.79 13.02 5.53
C TYR A 138 2.27 12.91 5.26
N ALA A 139 1.47 13.89 5.69
CA ALA A 139 0.03 13.87 5.41
C ALA A 139 -0.29 13.93 3.91
N SER A 140 0.51 14.67 3.13
CA SER A 140 0.42 14.71 1.67
C SER A 140 0.76 13.36 1.04
N LEU A 141 1.87 12.75 1.47
CA LEU A 141 2.30 11.40 1.09
C LEU A 141 1.20 10.35 1.33
N MET A 142 0.72 10.23 2.57
CA MET A 142 -0.28 9.22 2.92
C MET A 142 -1.58 9.40 2.14
N LYS A 143 -1.99 10.65 1.92
CA LYS A 143 -3.18 10.94 1.10
C LYS A 143 -2.99 10.45 -0.33
N SER A 144 -1.80 10.65 -0.93
CA SER A 144 -1.50 10.19 -2.29
C SER A 144 -1.49 8.66 -2.37
N MET A 145 -0.80 8.00 -1.44
CA MET A 145 -0.74 6.54 -1.33
C MET A 145 -2.11 5.88 -1.20
N ARG A 146 -2.92 6.33 -0.23
CA ARG A 146 -4.28 5.81 -0.01
C ARG A 146 -5.22 6.10 -1.18
N LYS A 147 -4.99 7.20 -1.90
CA LYS A 147 -5.75 7.52 -3.12
C LYS A 147 -5.42 6.52 -4.25
N ALA A 148 -4.15 6.17 -4.44
CA ALA A 148 -3.76 5.13 -5.38
C ALA A 148 -4.34 3.76 -4.98
N GLU A 149 -4.20 3.38 -3.71
CA GLU A 149 -4.76 2.15 -3.15
C GLU A 149 -6.28 2.04 -3.41
N SER A 150 -7.03 3.12 -3.20
CA SER A 150 -8.48 3.14 -3.41
C SER A 150 -8.93 2.87 -4.86
N LYS A 151 -8.02 2.92 -5.82
CA LYS A 151 -8.29 2.65 -7.24
C LYS A 151 -8.08 1.19 -7.62
N MET A 152 -7.47 0.37 -6.77
CA MET A 152 -7.25 -1.06 -7.04
C MET A 152 -8.56 -1.87 -6.99
N PRO A 153 -9.45 -1.72 -5.98
CA PRO A 153 -10.65 -2.57 -5.88
C PRO A 153 -11.60 -2.50 -7.09
N PRO A 154 -11.90 -1.32 -7.70
CA PRO A 154 -12.72 -1.28 -8.90
C PRO A 154 -12.17 -2.10 -10.07
N VAL A 155 -10.84 -2.11 -10.25
CA VAL A 155 -10.17 -2.89 -11.30
C VAL A 155 -10.27 -4.38 -10.97
N LEU A 156 -9.94 -4.76 -9.73
CA LEU A 156 -9.99 -6.15 -9.28
C LEU A 156 -11.39 -6.75 -9.36
N ASN A 157 -12.43 -6.00 -8.99
CA ASN A 157 -13.82 -6.46 -9.08
C ASN A 157 -14.22 -6.71 -10.53
N ALA A 158 -13.87 -5.80 -11.45
CA ALA A 158 -14.17 -5.98 -12.86
C ALA A 158 -13.45 -7.20 -13.45
N LEU A 159 -12.16 -7.39 -13.12
CA LEU A 159 -11.41 -8.58 -13.53
C LEU A 159 -12.03 -9.87 -12.95
N GLN A 160 -12.39 -9.85 -11.66
CA GLN A 160 -13.01 -10.99 -10.98
C GLN A 160 -14.32 -11.42 -11.64
N ASP A 161 -15.21 -10.47 -11.92
CA ASP A 161 -16.50 -10.74 -12.55
C ASP A 161 -16.31 -11.43 -13.92
N ASN A 162 -15.34 -10.96 -14.70
CA ASN A 162 -15.05 -11.52 -16.01
C ASN A 162 -14.36 -12.91 -15.94
N VAL A 163 -13.44 -13.11 -15.00
CA VAL A 163 -12.81 -14.42 -14.74
C VAL A 163 -13.87 -15.44 -14.34
N LEU A 164 -14.76 -15.09 -13.40
CA LEU A 164 -15.86 -15.97 -12.97
C LEU A 164 -16.83 -16.25 -14.10
N TYR A 165 -17.14 -15.25 -14.92
CA TYR A 165 -18.02 -15.42 -16.06
C TYR A 165 -17.44 -16.38 -17.10
N LEU A 166 -16.15 -16.23 -17.47
CA LEU A 166 -15.45 -17.14 -18.38
C LEU A 166 -15.43 -18.57 -17.83
N LYS A 167 -15.11 -18.75 -16.55
CA LYS A 167 -15.05 -20.07 -15.90
C LYS A 167 -16.28 -20.93 -16.13
N HIS A 168 -17.46 -20.31 -16.16
CA HIS A 168 -18.73 -21.00 -16.33
C HIS A 168 -19.23 -21.04 -17.77
N ASN A 169 -18.63 -20.23 -18.66
CA ASN A 169 -19.13 -19.98 -20.01
C ASN A 169 -17.98 -20.00 -21.02
N LEU A 170 -17.13 -21.04 -21.03
CA LEU A 170 -16.06 -21.19 -22.01
C LEU A 170 -16.62 -21.45 -23.43
N ASN A 171 -17.17 -20.40 -24.05
CA ASN A 171 -17.69 -20.40 -25.41
C ASN A 171 -17.56 -18.99 -26.05
N ALA A 172 -17.80 -18.93 -27.36
CA ALA A 172 -17.68 -17.69 -28.14
C ALA A 172 -18.65 -16.57 -27.72
N SER A 173 -19.80 -16.90 -27.12
CA SER A 173 -20.72 -15.86 -26.61
C SER A 173 -20.16 -15.17 -25.37
N ALA A 174 -19.28 -15.84 -24.60
CA ALA A 174 -18.67 -15.21 -23.46
C ALA A 174 -17.65 -14.13 -23.86
N ILE A 175 -16.85 -14.37 -24.90
CA ILE A 175 -15.91 -13.38 -25.44
C ILE A 175 -16.63 -12.07 -25.81
N GLY A 176 -17.80 -12.15 -26.43
CA GLY A 176 -18.60 -10.96 -26.77
C GLY A 176 -19.09 -10.17 -25.55
N ALA A 177 -19.29 -10.80 -24.40
CA ALA A 177 -19.63 -10.10 -23.16
C ALA A 177 -18.43 -9.35 -22.59
N LEU A 178 -17.23 -9.96 -22.60
CA LEU A 178 -15.98 -9.31 -22.15
C LEU A 178 -15.68 -8.06 -22.99
N GLN A 179 -15.97 -8.09 -24.30
CA GLN A 179 -15.77 -6.94 -25.17
C GLN A 179 -16.57 -5.69 -24.73
N GLY A 180 -17.73 -5.88 -24.11
CA GLY A 180 -18.52 -4.79 -23.53
C GLY A 180 -17.91 -4.16 -22.28
N GLU A 181 -17.07 -4.91 -21.56
CA GLU A 181 -16.44 -4.47 -20.31
C GLU A 181 -15.05 -3.85 -20.52
N LEU A 182 -14.42 -4.09 -21.67
CA LEU A 182 -13.04 -3.67 -21.97
C LEU A 182 -12.79 -2.18 -21.69
N SER A 183 -13.64 -1.30 -22.23
CA SER A 183 -13.48 0.16 -22.06
C SER A 183 -13.54 0.59 -20.58
N THR A 184 -14.37 -0.08 -19.77
CA THR A 184 -14.47 0.22 -18.33
C THR A 184 -13.20 -0.19 -17.59
N ILE A 185 -12.62 -1.35 -17.94
CA ILE A 185 -11.40 -1.86 -17.33
C ILE A 185 -10.21 -0.98 -17.75
N GLU A 186 -10.10 -0.62 -19.03
CA GLU A 186 -9.08 0.31 -19.55
C GLU A 186 -9.10 1.64 -18.79
N ASP A 187 -10.27 2.25 -18.64
CA ASP A 187 -10.43 3.52 -17.92
C ASP A 187 -10.06 3.41 -16.44
N ASN A 188 -10.43 2.31 -15.79
CA ASN A 188 -10.10 2.06 -14.39
C ASN A 188 -8.59 1.85 -14.19
N VAL A 189 -7.94 1.07 -15.06
CA VAL A 189 -6.49 0.85 -15.03
C VAL A 189 -5.75 2.16 -15.32
N ALA A 190 -6.16 2.93 -16.33
CA ALA A 190 -5.54 4.22 -16.62
C ALA A 190 -5.61 5.20 -15.42
N GLN A 191 -6.75 5.24 -14.73
CA GLN A 191 -6.89 6.03 -13.50
C GLN A 191 -5.98 5.52 -12.39
N LEU A 192 -5.90 4.20 -12.18
CA LEU A 192 -5.04 3.58 -11.19
C LEU A 192 -3.57 3.93 -11.44
N LEU A 193 -3.08 3.71 -12.66
CA LEU A 193 -1.69 4.01 -13.05
C LEU A 193 -1.36 5.49 -12.85
N SER A 194 -2.30 6.39 -13.18
CA SER A 194 -2.14 7.83 -12.94
C SER A 194 -2.02 8.17 -11.44
N GLN A 195 -2.82 7.54 -10.58
CA GLN A 195 -2.70 7.76 -9.13
C GLN A 195 -1.43 7.15 -8.55
N MET A 196 -1.00 5.97 -9.02
CA MET A 196 0.27 5.35 -8.60
C MET A 196 1.47 6.22 -8.94
N ASN A 197 1.55 6.76 -10.17
CA ASN A 197 2.58 7.72 -10.55
C ASN A 197 2.62 8.96 -9.64
N SER A 198 1.43 9.44 -9.22
CA SER A 198 1.33 10.57 -8.30
C SER A 198 1.79 10.22 -6.89
N ALA A 199 1.57 8.98 -6.44
CA ALA A 199 2.03 8.50 -5.14
C ALA A 199 3.55 8.26 -5.13
N ILE A 200 4.11 7.67 -6.19
CA ILE A 200 5.55 7.45 -6.37
C ILE A 200 6.31 8.79 -6.34
N ALA A 201 5.84 9.79 -7.09
CA ALA A 201 6.46 11.12 -7.09
C ALA A 201 6.42 11.80 -5.70
N GLU A 202 5.35 11.62 -4.95
CA GLU A 202 5.23 12.15 -3.59
C GLU A 202 6.15 11.39 -2.61
N SER A 203 6.33 10.07 -2.80
CA SER A 203 7.29 9.25 -2.06
C SER A 203 8.72 9.75 -2.25
N ASP A 204 9.13 9.98 -3.51
CA ASP A 204 10.46 10.53 -3.83
C ASP A 204 10.68 11.91 -3.18
N ALA A 205 9.68 12.78 -3.25
CA ALA A 205 9.73 14.11 -2.65
C ALA A 205 9.85 14.03 -1.12
N PHE A 206 9.11 13.12 -0.47
CA PHE A 206 9.19 12.88 0.96
C PHE A 206 10.58 12.35 1.35
N ILE A 207 11.06 11.29 0.69
CA ILE A 207 12.39 10.71 0.93
C ILE A 207 13.49 11.76 0.77
N ALA A 208 13.44 12.57 -0.28
CA ALA A 208 14.41 13.65 -0.50
C ALA A 208 14.37 14.69 0.62
N SER A 209 13.17 15.06 1.10
CA SER A 209 13.03 16.00 2.22
C SER A 209 13.58 15.44 3.54
N MET A 210 13.56 14.12 3.69
CA MET A 210 14.06 13.40 4.86
C MET A 210 15.54 13.08 4.79
N LYS A 211 16.26 13.39 3.69
CA LYS A 211 17.72 13.19 3.56
C LYS A 211 18.52 14.48 3.66
N ASN A 212 17.87 15.63 3.52
CA ASN A 212 18.45 16.96 3.73
C ASN A 212 18.40 17.39 5.20
#